data_AF-A0A4Q2A0Z4-F1
#
_entry.id   AF-A0A4Q2A0Z4-F1
#
_cell.length_a   1.000
_cell.length_b   1.000
_cell.length_c   1.000
_cell.angle_alpha   90.00
_cell.angle_beta   90.00
_cell.angle_gamma   90.00
#
_symmetry.space_group_name_H-M   'P 1'
#
loop_
_entity.id
_entity.type
_entity.pdbx_description
1 polymer ?
#
loop_
_entity_poly.entity_id
_entity_poly.type
_entity_poly.pdbx_seq_one_letter_code
_entity_poly.pdbx_strand_id
1 'polypeptide(L)'
;MSDTLYDVVEIFDSINGEGLNAGKLATFVRLKGCNLRCSYCDTAWAITPDAPSVKMSAEEIKSSILASGLEHVTLTGGEPLLVDKSVELLTALVSDRYKIDIETNGSVPIRPILEHEGLSAVDLIMDYKLPSSGMTESMHLENLELIRKQDTVKFVIGSEADMDEAYSIIKKYSLTGRTNIYFSPVFGSITPEAMVDFMKKHRLNGVTLQLQLHKIIWHPDAKGV
;
A
#
# COMPACT_ATOMS: atom_id res chain seq x y z
N MET A 1 10.83 -16.45 -21.76
CA MET A 1 10.19 -16.48 -20.42
C MET A 1 11.29 -16.15 -19.44
N SER A 2 10.99 -15.36 -18.43
CA SER A 2 11.99 -14.92 -17.46
C SER A 2 12.21 -16.02 -16.44
N ASP A 3 13.46 -16.42 -16.23
CA ASP A 3 13.84 -17.38 -15.17
C ASP A 3 13.86 -16.73 -13.76
N THR A 4 13.28 -15.53 -13.61
CA THR A 4 13.25 -14.79 -12.36
C THR A 4 12.21 -15.40 -11.43
N LEU A 5 12.64 -15.74 -10.21
CA LEU A 5 11.78 -16.23 -9.16
C LEU A 5 11.63 -15.16 -8.06
N TYR A 6 10.40 -14.99 -7.59
CA TYR A 6 10.03 -14.02 -6.57
C TYR A 6 9.71 -14.76 -5.28
N ASP A 7 10.20 -14.25 -4.14
CA ASP A 7 9.86 -14.79 -2.83
C ASP A 7 8.46 -14.31 -2.40
N VAL A 8 7.48 -15.20 -2.47
CA VAL A 8 6.08 -14.95 -2.11
C VAL A 8 5.80 -15.53 -0.74
N VAL A 9 5.36 -14.69 0.20
CA VAL A 9 5.02 -15.10 1.57
C VAL A 9 3.66 -15.80 1.59
N GLU A 10 2.66 -15.18 0.97
CA GLU A 10 1.30 -15.71 0.90
C GLU A 10 0.55 -15.15 -0.31
N ILE A 11 -0.36 -15.97 -0.85
CA ILE A 11 -1.42 -15.54 -1.78
C ILE A 11 -2.73 -16.01 -1.18
N PHE A 12 -3.66 -15.08 -0.96
CA PHE A 12 -4.94 -15.39 -0.32
C PHE A 12 -6.03 -14.43 -0.79
N ASP A 13 -7.28 -14.86 -0.65
CA ASP A 13 -8.45 -14.05 -0.96
C ASP A 13 -9.03 -13.45 0.31
N SER A 14 -9.32 -12.15 0.27
CA SER A 14 -10.07 -11.46 1.32
C SER A 14 -10.79 -10.24 0.74
N ILE A 15 -11.01 -9.20 1.55
CA ILE A 15 -11.46 -7.89 1.11
C ILE A 15 -10.34 -6.87 1.22
N ASN A 16 -10.34 -5.87 0.34
CA ASN A 16 -9.60 -4.65 0.58
C ASN A 16 -10.12 -4.02 1.87
N GLY A 17 -9.26 -3.94 2.89
CA GLY A 17 -9.64 -3.33 4.17
C GLY A 17 -9.59 -1.80 4.15
N GLU A 18 -9.04 -1.24 3.08
CA GLU A 18 -8.54 0.13 2.97
C GLU A 18 -8.68 0.66 1.54
N GLY A 19 -8.50 1.96 1.36
CA GLY A 19 -8.44 2.68 0.09
C GLY A 19 -9.77 2.81 -0.64
N LEU A 20 -9.67 3.11 -1.94
CA LEU A 20 -10.82 3.25 -2.85
C LEU A 20 -11.63 1.97 -3.01
N ASN A 21 -11.00 0.82 -2.77
CA ASN A 21 -11.60 -0.51 -2.92
C ASN A 21 -12.05 -1.11 -1.59
N ALA A 22 -12.06 -0.34 -0.50
CA ALA A 22 -12.47 -0.82 0.83
C ALA A 22 -13.82 -1.57 0.77
N GLY A 23 -13.84 -2.81 1.27
CA GLY A 23 -15.01 -3.70 1.30
C GLY A 23 -15.17 -4.62 0.08
N LYS A 24 -14.37 -4.45 -0.99
CA LYS A 24 -14.43 -5.33 -2.18
C LYS A 24 -13.54 -6.55 -2.00
N LEU A 25 -13.98 -7.69 -2.53
CA LEU A 25 -13.16 -8.91 -2.61
C LEU A 25 -11.92 -8.67 -3.45
N ALA A 26 -10.77 -9.17 -3.00
CA ALA A 26 -9.50 -9.09 -3.71
C ALA A 26 -8.59 -10.28 -3.38
N THR A 27 -7.77 -10.67 -4.36
CA THR A 27 -6.64 -11.57 -4.15
C THR A 27 -5.42 -10.76 -3.74
N PHE A 28 -4.88 -11.03 -2.57
CA PHE A 28 -3.66 -10.44 -2.07
C PHE A 28 -2.46 -11.29 -2.46
N VAL A 29 -1.42 -10.65 -3.00
CA VAL A 29 -0.12 -11.28 -3.24
C VAL A 29 0.89 -10.56 -2.36
N ARG A 30 1.39 -11.25 -1.33
CA ARG A 30 2.36 -10.69 -0.37
C ARG A 30 3.77 -11.15 -0.73
N LEU A 31 4.62 -10.25 -1.20
CA LEU A 31 6.04 -10.55 -1.42
C LEU A 31 6.82 -10.50 -0.09
N LYS A 32 8.01 -11.06 -0.07
CA LYS A 32 8.89 -11.08 1.09
C LYS A 32 9.81 -9.86 1.12
N GLY A 33 10.06 -9.35 2.32
CA GLY A 33 11.13 -8.39 2.59
C GLY A 33 10.71 -6.93 2.44
N CYS A 34 11.31 -6.06 3.26
CA CYS A 34 11.06 -4.62 3.29
C CYS A 34 12.35 -3.89 3.66
N ASN A 35 12.56 -2.70 3.11
CA ASN A 35 13.66 -1.82 3.49
C ASN A 35 13.38 -0.99 4.76
N LEU A 36 12.13 -0.97 5.25
CA LEU A 36 11.74 -0.22 6.44
C LEU A 36 11.45 -1.15 7.65
N ARG A 37 11.50 -0.57 8.86
CA ARG A 37 11.17 -1.25 10.13
C ARG A 37 10.22 -0.38 10.97
N CYS A 38 9.06 -0.07 10.39
CA CYS A 38 8.05 0.79 11.02
C CYS A 38 7.67 0.25 12.41
N SER A 39 7.59 1.14 13.40
CA SER A 39 7.25 0.81 14.80
C SER A 39 5.92 0.06 14.95
N TYR A 40 4.96 0.30 14.04
CA TYR A 40 3.61 -0.25 14.05
C TYR A 40 3.34 -1.26 12.92
N CYS A 41 4.38 -1.88 12.35
CA CYS A 41 4.21 -2.83 11.24
C CYS A 41 3.42 -4.07 11.69
N ASP A 42 2.21 -4.25 11.15
CA ASP A 42 1.34 -5.40 11.40
C ASP A 42 1.81 -6.67 10.68
N THR A 43 2.61 -6.53 9.62
CA THR A 43 3.19 -7.64 8.87
C THR A 43 4.70 -7.82 9.14
N ALA A 44 5.18 -7.46 10.33
CA ALA A 44 6.61 -7.56 10.67
C ALA A 44 7.16 -9.00 10.50
N TRP A 45 6.31 -10.01 10.70
CA TRP A 45 6.64 -11.42 10.52
C TRP A 45 6.96 -11.80 9.07
N ALA A 46 6.48 -11.03 8.08
CA ALA A 46 6.64 -11.31 6.64
C ALA A 46 7.89 -10.68 6.03
N ILE A 47 8.62 -9.83 6.78
CA ILE A 47 9.73 -9.02 6.25
C ILE A 47 11.10 -9.41 6.82
N THR A 48 11.15 -10.42 7.68
CA THR A 48 12.41 -10.92 8.25
C THR A 48 13.15 -11.81 7.24
N PRO A 49 14.48 -11.93 7.34
CA PRO A 49 15.25 -12.82 6.45
C PRO A 49 14.79 -14.28 6.48
N ASP A 50 14.31 -14.74 7.62
CA ASP A 50 13.80 -16.09 7.90
C ASP A 50 12.30 -16.25 7.68
N ALA A 51 11.58 -15.19 7.26
CA ALA A 51 10.16 -15.28 6.97
C ALA A 51 9.88 -16.40 5.95
N PRO A 52 8.90 -17.28 6.18
CA PRO A 52 8.52 -18.30 5.22
C PRO A 52 8.15 -17.68 3.87
N SER A 53 8.73 -18.18 2.79
CA SER A 53 8.37 -17.80 1.42
C SER A 53 8.47 -19.00 0.48
N VAL A 54 7.68 -18.96 -0.58
CA VAL A 54 7.76 -19.85 -1.73
C VAL A 54 8.31 -19.06 -2.89
N LYS A 55 9.31 -19.61 -3.58
CA LYS A 55 9.81 -19.04 -4.82
C LYS A 55 8.85 -19.37 -5.96
N MET A 56 8.31 -18.33 -6.59
CA MET A 56 7.35 -18.46 -7.69
C MET A 56 7.80 -17.64 -8.90
N SER A 57 7.55 -18.13 -10.12
CA SER A 57 7.67 -17.32 -11.33
C SER A 57 6.49 -16.34 -11.45
N ALA A 58 6.62 -15.35 -12.33
CA ALA A 58 5.50 -14.44 -12.61
C ALA A 58 4.27 -15.17 -13.18
N GLU A 59 4.49 -16.21 -14.00
CA GLU A 59 3.42 -17.06 -14.55
C GLU A 59 2.71 -17.87 -13.46
N GLU A 60 3.44 -18.39 -12.48
CA GLU A 60 2.85 -19.11 -11.33
C GLU A 60 2.00 -18.17 -10.48
N ILE A 61 2.50 -16.96 -10.19
CA ILE A 61 1.75 -15.94 -9.44
C ILE A 61 0.48 -15.55 -10.21
N LYS A 62 0.60 -15.27 -11.52
CA LYS A 62 -0.56 -14.93 -12.36
C LYS A 62 -1.59 -16.06 -12.43
N SER A 63 -1.13 -17.31 -12.48
CA SER A 63 -2.02 -18.47 -12.50
C SER A 63 -2.81 -18.59 -11.19
N SER A 64 -2.18 -18.36 -10.04
CA SER A 64 -2.85 -18.32 -8.74
C SER A 64 -3.89 -17.19 -8.66
N ILE A 65 -3.56 -16.00 -9.18
CA ILE A 65 -4.50 -14.88 -9.26
C ILE A 65 -5.71 -15.25 -10.13
N LEU A 66 -5.49 -15.78 -11.33
CA LEU A 66 -6.59 -16.14 -12.23
C LEU A 66 -7.47 -17.26 -11.66
N ALA A 67 -6.90 -18.15 -10.85
CA ALA A 67 -7.63 -19.24 -10.21
C ALA A 67 -8.60 -18.77 -9.11
N SER A 68 -8.36 -17.60 -8.49
CA SER A 68 -9.31 -17.04 -7.50
C SER A 68 -10.63 -16.62 -8.14
N GLY A 69 -10.60 -16.19 -9.40
CA GLY A 69 -11.75 -15.64 -10.11
C GLY A 69 -12.19 -14.26 -9.62
N LEU A 70 -11.41 -13.60 -8.77
CA LEU A 70 -11.72 -12.26 -8.26
C LEU A 70 -11.31 -11.16 -9.24
N GLU A 71 -12.04 -10.05 -9.21
CA GLU A 71 -11.84 -8.91 -10.14
C GLU A 71 -10.84 -7.87 -9.63
N HIS A 72 -10.30 -8.06 -8.42
CA HIS A 72 -9.32 -7.16 -7.81
C HIS A 72 -8.13 -7.93 -7.27
N VAL A 73 -6.94 -7.35 -7.43
CA VAL A 73 -5.67 -7.89 -6.97
C VAL A 73 -4.91 -6.79 -6.24
N THR A 74 -4.37 -7.11 -5.08
CA THR A 74 -3.51 -6.21 -4.33
C THR A 74 -2.12 -6.84 -4.21
N LEU A 75 -1.13 -6.28 -4.93
CA LEU A 75 0.27 -6.64 -4.76
C LEU A 75 0.86 -5.82 -3.61
N THR A 76 1.38 -6.51 -2.59
CA THR A 76 1.83 -5.91 -1.33
C THR A 76 3.03 -6.67 -0.76
N GLY A 77 3.53 -6.24 0.40
CA GLY A 77 4.41 -7.01 1.30
C GLY A 77 5.86 -7.22 0.86
N GLY A 78 6.82 -7.24 1.78
CA GLY A 78 7.04 -6.00 2.51
C GLY A 78 7.03 -4.83 1.53
N GLU A 79 8.13 -4.43 0.91
CA GLU A 79 8.11 -3.39 -0.13
C GLU A 79 8.12 -4.02 -1.53
N PRO A 80 6.99 -4.08 -2.26
CA PRO A 80 6.93 -4.77 -3.56
C PRO A 80 7.79 -4.08 -4.63
N LEU A 81 8.03 -2.77 -4.55
CA LEU A 81 8.88 -2.07 -5.53
C LEU A 81 10.37 -2.28 -5.29
N LEU A 82 10.77 -2.77 -4.11
CA LEU A 82 12.16 -3.10 -3.77
C LEU A 82 12.62 -4.42 -4.40
N VAL A 83 11.68 -5.29 -4.77
CA VAL A 83 11.97 -6.61 -5.33
C VAL A 83 12.68 -6.45 -6.67
N ASP A 84 13.73 -7.25 -6.89
CA ASP A 84 14.45 -7.25 -8.15
C ASP A 84 13.49 -7.52 -9.31
N LYS A 85 13.62 -6.73 -10.39
CA LYS A 85 12.73 -6.78 -11.56
C LYS A 85 11.23 -6.61 -11.24
N SER A 86 10.88 -5.83 -10.23
CA SER A 86 9.48 -5.51 -9.89
C SER A 86 8.63 -5.02 -11.08
N VAL A 87 9.20 -4.20 -11.98
CA VAL A 87 8.54 -3.74 -13.23
C VAL A 87 8.16 -4.92 -14.14
N GLU A 88 9.03 -5.92 -14.23
CA GLU A 88 8.82 -7.12 -15.06
C GLU A 88 7.71 -8.00 -14.47
N LEU A 89 7.74 -8.23 -13.15
CA LEU A 89 6.67 -8.91 -12.43
C LEU A 89 5.33 -8.23 -12.69
N LEU A 90 5.25 -6.92 -12.45
CA LEU A 90 4.02 -6.15 -12.63
C LEU A 90 3.49 -6.25 -14.06
N THR A 91 4.38 -6.14 -15.05
CA THR A 91 4.01 -6.23 -16.46
C THR A 91 3.42 -7.60 -16.77
N ALA A 92 4.00 -8.67 -16.22
CA ALA A 92 3.46 -10.01 -16.36
C ALA A 92 2.11 -10.18 -15.65
N LEU A 93 1.88 -9.50 -14.52
CA LEU A 93 0.63 -9.57 -13.75
C LEU A 93 -0.49 -8.72 -14.33
N VAL A 94 -0.27 -7.77 -15.24
CA VAL A 94 -1.37 -7.02 -15.87
C VAL A 94 -2.29 -7.95 -16.68
N SER A 95 -3.61 -7.71 -16.58
CA SER A 95 -4.65 -8.48 -17.26
C SER A 95 -5.95 -7.68 -17.39
N ASP A 96 -6.74 -7.93 -18.44
CA ASP A 96 -8.10 -7.39 -18.57
C ASP A 96 -9.13 -8.11 -17.69
N ARG A 97 -8.72 -9.16 -16.95
CA ARG A 97 -9.61 -9.99 -16.12
C ARG A 97 -9.80 -9.46 -14.71
N TYR A 98 -8.92 -8.58 -14.24
CA TYR A 98 -8.95 -7.99 -12.91
C TYR A 98 -8.24 -6.63 -12.92
N LYS A 99 -8.50 -5.82 -11.91
CA LYS A 99 -7.72 -4.61 -11.61
C LYS A 99 -6.63 -4.94 -10.62
N ILE A 100 -5.47 -4.31 -10.77
CA ILE A 100 -4.34 -4.50 -9.87
C ILE A 100 -3.92 -3.17 -9.25
N ASP A 101 -3.81 -3.19 -7.93
CA ASP A 101 -3.29 -2.10 -7.12
C ASP A 101 -1.96 -2.54 -6.48
N ILE A 102 -1.02 -1.61 -6.29
CA ILE A 102 0.24 -1.85 -5.57
C ILE A 102 0.24 -1.06 -4.27
N GLU A 103 0.44 -1.74 -3.15
CA GLU A 103 0.71 -1.10 -1.87
C GLU A 103 2.22 -0.93 -1.67
N THR A 104 2.71 0.30 -1.79
CA THR A 104 4.12 0.65 -1.57
C THR A 104 4.26 1.56 -0.35
N ASN A 105 5.36 1.44 0.37
CA ASN A 105 5.68 2.27 1.53
C ASN A 105 6.18 3.69 1.14
N GLY A 106 6.38 3.97 -0.15
CA GLY A 106 6.76 5.29 -0.67
C GLY A 106 8.23 5.69 -0.52
N SER A 107 9.09 4.79 -0.03
CA SER A 107 10.55 5.00 0.06
C SER A 107 11.32 4.60 -1.22
N VAL A 108 10.66 3.91 -2.15
CA VAL A 108 11.24 3.48 -3.44
C VAL A 108 10.70 4.38 -4.56
N PRO A 109 11.52 4.79 -5.55
CA PRO A 109 11.05 5.61 -6.67
C PRO A 109 9.94 4.94 -7.48
N ILE A 110 8.83 5.63 -7.71
CA ILE A 110 7.70 5.13 -8.52
C ILE A 110 7.83 5.43 -10.01
N ARG A 111 8.77 6.31 -10.39
CA ARG A 111 8.99 6.75 -11.78
C ARG A 111 9.07 5.59 -12.79
N PRO A 112 9.82 4.49 -12.53
CA PRO A 112 9.89 3.37 -13.48
C PRO A 112 8.53 2.71 -13.76
N ILE A 113 7.60 2.73 -12.79
CA ILE A 113 6.25 2.22 -12.99
C ILE A 113 5.45 3.15 -13.89
N LEU A 114 5.55 4.47 -13.62
CA LEU A 114 4.76 5.49 -14.32
C LEU A 114 5.20 5.69 -15.78
N GLU A 115 6.47 5.48 -16.09
CA GLU A 115 7.03 5.62 -17.43
C GLU A 115 6.87 4.34 -18.29
N HIS A 116 6.44 3.22 -17.70
CA HIS A 116 6.25 1.96 -18.42
C HIS A 116 4.85 1.89 -19.04
N GLU A 117 4.77 1.82 -20.38
CA GLU A 117 3.51 1.86 -21.13
C GLU A 117 2.48 0.79 -20.68
N GLY A 118 2.97 -0.41 -20.37
CA GLY A 118 2.13 -1.53 -19.92
C GLY A 118 1.58 -1.41 -18.50
N LEU A 119 2.00 -0.42 -17.70
CA LEU A 119 1.63 -0.27 -16.28
C LEU A 119 0.73 0.94 -16.00
N SER A 120 0.29 1.66 -17.04
CA SER A 120 -0.56 2.84 -16.89
C SER A 120 -1.88 2.56 -16.15
N ALA A 121 -2.42 1.35 -16.27
CA ALA A 121 -3.66 0.91 -15.63
C ALA A 121 -3.50 0.41 -14.18
N VAL A 122 -2.27 0.31 -13.67
CA VAL A 122 -2.00 -0.11 -12.30
C VAL A 122 -2.18 1.09 -11.37
N ASP A 123 -2.95 0.93 -10.29
CA ASP A 123 -3.12 1.99 -9.30
C ASP A 123 -2.06 1.87 -8.18
N LEU A 124 -1.44 2.99 -7.82
CA LEU A 124 -0.48 3.03 -6.71
C LEU A 124 -1.18 3.46 -5.42
N ILE A 125 -1.01 2.68 -4.36
CA ILE A 125 -1.39 3.03 -2.99
C ILE A 125 -0.08 3.26 -2.23
N MET A 126 0.27 4.52 -2.05
CA MET A 126 1.48 4.93 -1.36
C MET A 126 1.20 5.21 0.12
N ASP A 127 1.69 4.35 0.98
CA ASP A 127 1.59 4.47 2.43
C ASP A 127 2.72 5.36 2.96
N TYR A 128 2.51 6.67 2.96
CA TYR A 128 3.50 7.63 3.44
C TYR A 128 3.77 7.44 4.94
N LYS A 129 5.04 7.27 5.30
CA LYS A 129 5.47 7.01 6.67
C LYS A 129 5.79 8.33 7.38
N LEU A 130 5.07 8.55 8.48
CA LEU A 130 5.14 9.76 9.31
C LEU A 130 5.97 9.52 10.58
N PRO A 131 6.29 10.55 11.39
CA PRO A 131 7.18 10.42 12.55
C PRO A 131 6.90 9.23 13.47
N SER A 132 5.63 8.90 13.75
CA SER A 132 5.31 7.75 14.61
C SER A 132 5.82 6.41 14.07
N SER A 133 6.10 6.30 12.76
CA SER A 133 6.70 5.10 12.15
C SER A 133 8.17 4.91 12.52
N GLY A 134 8.87 6.00 12.86
CA GLY A 134 10.33 6.06 12.97
C GLY A 134 11.08 6.04 11.63
N MET A 135 10.38 6.17 10.49
CA MET A 135 10.94 5.93 9.15
C MET A 135 10.77 7.13 8.19
N THR A 136 10.34 8.29 8.66
CA THR A 136 10.06 9.48 7.81
C THR A 136 11.23 9.89 6.92
N GLU A 137 12.46 9.80 7.42
CA GLU A 137 13.67 10.16 6.67
C GLU A 137 13.96 9.23 5.48
N SER A 138 13.29 8.07 5.42
CA SER A 138 13.43 7.13 4.30
C SER A 138 12.49 7.44 3.13
N MET A 139 11.59 8.41 3.27
CA MET A 139 10.59 8.70 2.25
C MET A 139 11.20 9.32 0.99
N HIS A 140 10.84 8.80 -0.19
CA HIS A 140 11.30 9.34 -1.47
C HIS A 140 10.35 10.44 -1.95
N LEU A 141 10.63 11.68 -1.53
CA LEU A 141 9.70 12.81 -1.69
C LEU A 141 9.31 13.13 -3.14
N GLU A 142 10.15 12.81 -4.12
CA GLU A 142 9.83 12.95 -5.55
C GLU A 142 8.56 12.17 -5.94
N ASN A 143 8.26 11.07 -5.23
CA ASN A 143 7.03 10.31 -5.47
C ASN A 143 5.77 11.18 -5.30
N LEU A 144 5.77 12.14 -4.39
CA LEU A 144 4.65 13.08 -4.20
C LEU A 144 4.51 14.07 -5.37
N GLU A 145 5.60 14.32 -6.10
CA GLU A 145 5.60 15.13 -7.32
C GLU A 145 5.17 14.34 -8.56
N LEU A 146 5.14 13.01 -8.48
CA LEU A 146 4.81 12.12 -9.59
C LEU A 146 3.44 11.45 -9.46
N ILE A 147 2.91 11.34 -8.24
CA ILE A 147 1.64 10.68 -7.96
C ILE A 147 0.50 11.22 -8.85
N ARG A 148 -0.30 10.31 -9.40
CA ARG A 148 -1.37 10.62 -10.36
C ARG A 148 -2.73 10.72 -9.67
N LYS A 149 -3.74 11.09 -10.45
CA LYS A 149 -5.12 11.25 -9.99
C LYS A 149 -5.81 9.95 -9.58
N GLN A 150 -5.48 8.84 -10.25
CA GLN A 150 -6.01 7.51 -9.91
C GLN A 150 -5.34 6.92 -8.66
N ASP A 151 -4.09 7.31 -8.41
CA ASP A 151 -3.30 6.81 -7.29
C ASP A 151 -3.81 7.37 -5.96
N THR A 152 -3.26 6.82 -4.87
CA THR A 152 -3.61 7.16 -3.49
C THR A 152 -2.35 7.48 -2.69
N VAL A 153 -2.40 8.55 -1.89
CA VAL A 153 -1.47 8.78 -0.79
C VAL A 153 -2.19 8.54 0.53
N LYS A 154 -1.78 7.50 1.24
CA LYS A 154 -2.30 7.14 2.56
C LYS A 154 -1.31 7.56 3.63
N PHE A 155 -1.70 8.54 4.44
CA PHE A 155 -0.96 8.95 5.63
C PHE A 155 -1.38 8.08 6.80
N VAL A 156 -0.44 7.29 7.34
CA VAL A 156 -0.67 6.45 8.51
C VAL A 156 -0.37 7.27 9.77
N ILE A 157 -1.42 7.61 10.52
CA ILE A 157 -1.40 8.57 11.63
C ILE A 157 -1.36 7.81 12.96
N GLY A 158 -0.29 7.98 13.73
CA GLY A 158 -0.15 7.47 15.09
C GLY A 158 -0.23 8.53 16.19
N SER A 159 -0.19 9.82 15.83
CA SER A 159 -0.15 10.93 16.80
C SER A 159 -0.70 12.24 16.22
N GLU A 160 -0.88 13.26 17.07
CA GLU A 160 -1.20 14.62 16.60
C GLU A 160 -0.07 15.21 15.74
N ALA A 161 1.19 14.96 16.09
CA ALA A 161 2.34 15.42 15.31
C ALA A 161 2.34 14.83 13.89
N ASP A 162 1.88 13.59 13.71
CA ASP A 162 1.70 13.00 12.38
C ASP A 162 0.62 13.72 11.57
N MET A 163 -0.49 14.15 12.20
CA MET A 163 -1.53 14.91 11.51
C MET A 163 -1.04 16.28 11.05
N ASP A 164 -0.27 16.97 11.90
CA ASP A 164 0.36 18.25 11.55
C ASP A 164 1.33 18.10 10.39
N GLU A 165 2.18 17.06 10.42
CA GLU A 165 3.14 16.78 9.35
C GLU A 165 2.44 16.38 8.04
N ALA A 166 1.45 15.49 8.11
CA ALA A 166 0.62 15.12 6.95
C ALA A 166 -0.05 16.35 6.33
N TYR A 167 -0.59 17.24 7.15
CA TYR A 167 -1.19 18.50 6.70
C TYR A 167 -0.17 19.41 6.01
N SER A 168 1.04 19.52 6.55
CA SER A 168 2.15 20.27 5.96
C SER A 168 2.52 19.71 4.58
N ILE A 169 2.66 18.39 4.46
CA ILE A 169 2.99 17.70 3.21
C ILE A 169 1.89 17.91 2.16
N ILE A 170 0.63 17.70 2.53
CA ILE A 170 -0.52 17.89 1.63
C ILE A 170 -0.51 19.29 1.02
N LYS A 171 -0.23 20.31 1.84
CA LYS A 171 -0.10 21.70 1.38
C LYS A 171 1.12 21.92 0.50
N LYS A 172 2.29 21.48 0.95
CA LYS A 172 3.57 21.67 0.26
C LYS A 172 3.53 21.11 -1.17
N TYR A 173 2.95 19.92 -1.34
CA TYR A 173 2.87 19.23 -2.64
C TYR A 173 1.53 19.44 -3.36
N SER A 174 0.63 20.26 -2.81
CA SER A 174 -0.69 20.54 -3.38
C SER A 174 -1.46 19.26 -3.76
N LEU A 175 -1.47 18.27 -2.85
CA LEU A 175 -2.01 16.94 -3.13
C LEU A 175 -3.54 16.95 -3.30
N THR A 176 -4.24 17.90 -2.66
CA THR A 176 -5.69 18.00 -2.71
C THR A 176 -6.19 18.21 -4.13
N GLY A 177 -7.05 17.32 -4.62
CA GLY A 177 -7.60 17.36 -5.99
C GLY A 177 -6.64 16.82 -7.05
N ARG A 178 -5.38 16.57 -6.70
CA ARG A 178 -4.36 15.96 -7.56
C ARG A 178 -4.37 14.44 -7.46
N THR A 179 -4.62 13.89 -6.28
CA THR A 179 -4.63 12.45 -5.97
C THR A 179 -5.62 12.15 -4.86
N ASN A 180 -5.90 10.88 -4.59
CA ASN A 180 -6.75 10.49 -3.47
C ASN A 180 -5.91 10.54 -2.17
N ILE A 181 -6.45 11.15 -1.12
CA ILE A 181 -5.72 11.31 0.15
C ILE A 181 -6.51 10.64 1.26
N TYR A 182 -5.83 9.78 2.00
CA TYR A 182 -6.41 9.08 3.14
C TYR A 182 -5.62 9.32 4.41
N PHE A 183 -6.34 9.54 5.50
CA PHE A 183 -5.81 9.44 6.85
C PHE A 183 -6.25 8.09 7.42
N SER A 184 -5.27 7.25 7.78
CA SER A 184 -5.50 5.91 8.35
C SER A 184 -4.91 5.85 9.77
N PRO A 185 -5.69 5.52 10.81
CA PRO A 185 -5.18 5.47 12.18
C PRO A 185 -4.27 4.27 12.39
N VAL A 186 -3.17 4.47 13.12
CA VAL A 186 -2.48 3.37 13.80
C VAL A 186 -3.41 2.88 14.91
N PHE A 187 -3.86 1.63 14.79
CA PHE A 187 -4.79 1.02 15.73
C PHE A 187 -4.28 1.10 17.18
N GLY A 188 -5.11 1.67 18.07
CA GLY A 188 -4.79 1.84 19.49
C GLY A 188 -3.91 3.04 19.84
N SER A 189 -3.27 3.71 18.87
CA SER A 189 -2.39 4.86 19.12
C SER A 189 -3.11 6.21 19.01
N ILE A 190 -4.07 6.33 18.09
CA ILE A 190 -4.88 7.53 17.92
C ILE A 190 -6.34 7.16 17.70
N THR A 191 -7.27 7.97 18.23
CA THR A 191 -8.70 7.75 18.02
C THR A 191 -9.15 8.37 16.69
N PRO A 192 -10.06 7.70 15.97
CA PRO A 192 -10.69 8.30 14.79
C PRO A 192 -11.38 9.64 15.10
N GLU A 193 -11.93 9.80 16.31
CA GLU A 193 -12.54 11.06 16.77
C GLU A 193 -11.54 12.23 16.73
N ALA A 194 -10.33 12.05 17.26
CA ALA A 194 -9.30 13.08 17.24
C ALA A 194 -8.92 13.48 15.80
N MET A 195 -8.87 12.50 14.89
CA MET A 195 -8.61 12.74 13.47
C MET A 195 -9.75 13.51 12.80
N VAL A 196 -11.01 13.17 13.09
CA VAL A 196 -12.18 13.91 12.58
C VAL A 196 -12.17 15.35 13.07
N ASP A 197 -11.87 15.59 14.35
CA ASP A 197 -11.79 16.94 14.90
C ASP A 197 -10.66 17.77 14.27
N PHE A 198 -9.51 17.15 14.02
CA PHE A 198 -8.43 17.77 13.25
C PHE A 198 -8.88 18.12 11.83
N MET A 199 -9.51 17.19 11.10
CA MET A 199 -10.03 17.42 9.76
C MET A 199 -11.05 18.56 9.71
N LYS A 200 -11.97 18.63 10.69
CA LYS A 200 -12.95 19.72 10.84
C LYS A 200 -12.26 21.06 11.09
N LYS A 201 -11.31 21.10 12.03
CA LYS A 201 -10.54 22.31 12.37
C LYS A 201 -9.83 22.89 11.15
N HIS A 202 -9.24 22.04 10.31
CA HIS A 202 -8.46 22.45 9.15
C HIS A 202 -9.23 22.47 7.82
N ARG A 203 -10.53 22.13 7.83
CA ARG A 203 -11.41 22.03 6.64
C ARG A 203 -10.81 21.16 5.54
N LEU A 204 -10.37 19.95 5.89
CA LEU A 204 -9.72 19.02 4.97
C LEU A 204 -10.72 18.32 4.03
N ASN A 205 -11.41 19.09 3.19
CA ASN A 205 -12.48 18.59 2.32
C ASN A 205 -12.03 17.56 1.27
N GLY A 206 -10.73 17.50 0.96
CA GLY A 206 -10.15 16.54 0.01
C GLY A 206 -9.41 15.39 0.68
N VAL A 207 -9.58 15.19 1.99
CA VAL A 207 -8.98 14.09 2.75
C VAL A 207 -10.09 13.19 3.26
N THR A 208 -9.91 11.89 3.11
CA THR A 208 -10.85 10.88 3.60
C THR A 208 -10.28 10.21 4.85
N LEU A 209 -11.05 10.18 5.94
CA LEU A 209 -10.75 9.28 7.04
C LEU A 209 -11.10 7.86 6.62
N GLN A 210 -10.17 6.93 6.82
CA GLN A 210 -10.37 5.52 6.54
C GLN A 210 -10.07 4.70 7.79
N LEU A 211 -10.95 3.76 8.09
CA LEU A 211 -10.74 2.75 9.11
C LEU A 211 -10.22 1.47 8.46
N GLN A 212 -9.39 0.72 9.19
CA GLN A 212 -8.85 -0.55 8.74
C GLN A 212 -9.91 -1.65 8.93
N LEU A 213 -10.77 -1.89 7.92
CA LEU A 213 -11.92 -2.80 8.06
C LEU A 213 -11.52 -4.21 8.51
N HIS A 214 -10.38 -4.70 8.04
CA HIS A 214 -9.87 -6.02 8.39
C HIS A 214 -9.60 -6.17 9.90
N LYS A 215 -9.19 -5.10 10.60
CA LYS A 215 -8.98 -5.11 12.06
C LYS A 215 -10.28 -5.04 12.86
N ILE A 216 -11.39 -4.70 12.21
CA ILE A 216 -12.73 -4.65 12.82
C ILE A 216 -13.46 -5.99 12.60
N ILE A 217 -13.30 -6.58 11.42
CA ILE A 217 -13.97 -7.83 11.04
C ILE A 217 -13.31 -9.04 11.70
N TRP A 218 -11.97 -9.08 11.71
CA TRP A 218 -11.20 -10.19 12.27
C TRP A 218 -10.42 -9.76 13.51
N HIS A 219 -9.94 -10.76 14.25
CA HIS A 219 -9.03 -10.52 15.36
C HIS A 219 -7.77 -9.81 14.84
N PRO A 220 -7.19 -8.82 15.56
CA PRO A 220 -6.03 -8.07 15.09
C PRO A 220 -4.80 -8.91 14.71
N ASP A 221 -4.67 -10.10 15.29
CA ASP A 221 -3.57 -11.04 15.03
C ASP A 221 -3.86 -12.07 13.91
N ALA A 222 -5.04 -12.02 13.30
CA ALA A 222 -5.41 -12.92 12.21
C ALA A 222 -4.52 -12.64 10.98
N LYS A 223 -4.08 -13.71 10.31
CA LYS A 223 -3.26 -13.67 9.09
C LYS A 223 -4.05 -14.26 7.93
N GLY A 224 -3.76 -13.82 6.71
CA GLY A 224 -4.45 -14.31 5.52
C GLY A 224 -5.95 -14.00 5.52
N VAL A 225 -6.32 -12.85 6.11
CA VAL A 225 -7.68 -12.30 6.18
C VAL A 225 -7.64 -10.82 5.83
#